data_AF-D1PQD2-F1
#
_entry.id   AF-D1PQD2-F1
#
_cell.length_a   1.000
_cell.length_b   1.000
_cell.length_c   1.000
_cell.angle_alpha   90.00
_cell.angle_beta   90.00
_cell.angle_gamma   90.00
#
_symmetry.space_group_name_H-M   'P 1'
#
loop_
_entity.id
_entity.type
_entity.pdbx_description
1 polymer ?
#
loop_
_entity_poly.entity_id
_entity_poly.type
_entity_poly.pdbx_seq_one_letter_code
_entity_poly.pdbx_strand_id
1 'polypeptide(L)'
;MQSILQQQCEALAAARYPLHMPGHKRRTAPAPGLGCYAFDLTEIQGADDLHDADGILADAMSRTAALYGSARCWYLVGGSTVGLLAGIRAAAPFGSEVLVARNCHKAVYHALELGRLTAHYLTPPVVPDFGVYGSVPPAAVAAALDAHPAVRCVILTSPTYEGVQSDLKAIADLCHARGVPLLVDEAHGAHYLPLAEPCGWRGGAVAAGADLVVQSAHKTLPSLTQTAWLHLNGTRIDPAAVERQLDVF
;
A
#
# COMPACT_ATOMS: atom_id res chain seq x y z
N MET A 1 8.76 17.35 16.37
CA MET A 1 10.01 16.62 16.09
C MET A 1 10.05 16.37 14.58
N GLN A 2 11.11 16.82 13.89
CA GLN A 2 11.25 16.60 12.44
C GLN A 2 11.71 15.16 12.17
N SER A 3 11.24 14.56 11.07
CA SER A 3 11.68 13.20 10.68
C SER A 3 13.13 13.20 10.18
N ILE A 4 13.79 12.04 10.21
CA ILE A 4 15.16 11.89 9.69
C ILE A 4 15.22 12.28 8.20
N LEU A 5 14.25 11.81 7.40
CA LEU A 5 14.18 12.12 5.98
C LEU A 5 14.02 13.63 5.74
N GLN A 6 13.17 14.30 6.52
CA GLN A 6 13.02 15.75 6.43
C GLN A 6 14.34 16.48 6.73
N GLN A 7 15.05 16.07 7.79
CA GLN A 7 16.35 16.67 8.12
C GLN A 7 17.38 16.45 7.01
N GLN A 8 17.38 15.28 6.37
CA GLN A 8 18.24 14.98 5.23
C GLN A 8 17.91 15.88 4.02
N CYS A 9 16.64 16.05 3.68
CA CYS A 9 16.21 16.94 2.60
C CYS A 9 16.55 18.42 2.89
N GLU A 10 16.32 18.89 4.12
CA GLU A 10 16.65 20.25 4.55
C GLU A 10 18.16 20.51 4.47
N ALA A 11 18.99 19.58 4.96
CA ALA A 11 20.44 19.68 4.88
C ALA A 11 20.93 19.71 3.42
N LEU A 12 20.38 18.85 2.56
CA LEU A 12 20.73 18.81 1.14
C LEU A 12 20.30 20.09 0.41
N ALA A 13 19.11 20.59 0.69
CA ALA A 13 18.60 21.83 0.12
C ALA A 13 19.45 23.05 0.50
N ALA A 14 19.94 23.10 1.75
CA ALA A 14 20.84 24.15 2.24
C ALA A 14 22.23 24.11 1.59
N ALA A 15 22.73 22.91 1.28
CA ALA A 15 24.06 22.70 0.68
C ALA A 15 24.11 22.95 -0.84
N ARG A 16 22.96 23.18 -1.50
CA ARG A 16 22.85 23.23 -2.97
C ARG A 16 22.15 24.51 -3.44
N TYR A 17 22.68 25.13 -4.49
CA TYR A 17 21.96 26.20 -5.17
C TYR A 17 20.78 25.63 -5.99
N PRO A 18 19.58 26.24 -5.93
CA PRO A 18 18.39 25.78 -6.65
C PRO A 18 18.43 26.16 -8.14
N LEU A 19 19.51 25.82 -8.86
CA LEU A 19 19.59 26.02 -10.32
C LEU A 19 19.00 24.84 -11.11
N HIS A 20 18.47 23.84 -10.42
CA HIS A 20 17.78 22.66 -10.93
C HIS A 20 16.24 22.80 -10.84
N MET A 21 15.47 21.79 -11.29
CA MET A 21 14.01 21.70 -11.05
C MET A 21 13.70 21.65 -9.53
N PRO A 22 12.53 22.10 -9.04
CA PRO A 22 11.37 22.66 -9.76
C PRO A 22 11.48 24.17 -10.06
N GLY A 23 10.55 24.67 -10.89
CA GLY A 23 10.55 26.03 -11.44
C GLY A 23 10.51 27.18 -10.42
N HIS A 24 10.01 26.95 -9.21
CA HIS A 24 9.97 27.97 -8.16
C HIS A 24 11.34 28.21 -7.47
N LYS A 25 12.34 27.38 -7.78
CA LYS A 25 13.75 27.52 -7.36
C LYS A 25 13.93 27.75 -5.86
N ARG A 26 13.03 27.20 -5.03
CA ARG A 26 12.98 27.43 -3.57
C ARG A 26 12.98 28.91 -3.14
N ARG A 27 12.61 29.82 -4.05
CA ARG A 27 12.60 31.29 -3.84
C ARG A 27 11.20 31.87 -3.78
N THR A 28 10.25 31.20 -4.43
CA THR A 28 8.86 31.60 -4.43
C THR A 28 8.04 30.48 -3.80
N ALA A 29 7.30 30.79 -2.74
CA ALA A 29 6.36 29.84 -2.17
C ALA A 29 5.23 29.59 -3.19
N PRO A 30 4.95 28.32 -3.57
CA PRO A 30 3.91 28.02 -4.56
C PRO A 30 2.49 28.25 -3.99
N ALA A 31 2.32 28.17 -2.67
CA ALA A 31 1.08 28.45 -1.97
C ALA A 31 1.34 28.94 -0.53
N PRO A 32 0.44 29.74 0.06
CA PRO A 32 0.53 30.14 1.47
C PRO A 32 0.57 28.92 2.40
N GLY A 33 1.46 28.93 3.38
CA GLY A 33 1.58 27.87 4.40
C GLY A 33 2.32 26.61 3.96
N LEU A 34 2.68 26.46 2.68
CA LEU A 34 3.38 25.27 2.18
C LEU A 34 4.90 25.35 2.39
N GLY A 35 5.36 25.47 3.65
CA GLY A 35 6.78 25.70 3.98
C GLY A 35 7.76 24.65 3.47
N CYS A 36 7.29 23.45 3.13
CA CYS A 36 8.13 22.38 2.59
C CYS A 36 8.74 22.70 1.22
N TYR A 37 8.25 23.72 0.49
CA TYR A 37 8.88 24.18 -0.75
C TYR A 37 10.37 24.60 -0.57
N ALA A 38 10.77 24.94 0.66
CA ALA A 38 12.15 25.30 1.00
C ALA A 38 13.12 24.11 0.89
N PHE A 39 12.62 22.89 0.82
CA PHE A 39 13.39 21.65 0.60
C PHE A 39 12.73 20.76 -0.47
N ASP A 40 11.99 21.36 -1.40
CA ASP A 40 11.49 20.70 -2.59
C ASP A 40 12.65 20.49 -3.58
N LEU A 41 12.99 19.21 -3.78
CA LEU A 41 14.15 18.73 -4.51
C LEU A 41 13.68 17.73 -5.56
N THR A 42 14.24 17.86 -6.76
CA THR A 42 14.20 16.81 -7.79
C THR A 42 15.32 15.80 -7.51
N GLU A 43 15.49 14.82 -8.39
CA GLU A 43 16.46 13.72 -8.40
C GLU A 43 17.91 14.21 -8.63
N ILE A 44 18.35 15.17 -7.80
CA ILE A 44 19.73 15.64 -7.76
C ILE A 44 20.58 14.65 -6.95
N GLN A 45 21.89 14.69 -7.17
CA GLN A 45 22.82 13.87 -6.40
C GLN A 45 22.63 14.02 -4.88
N GLY A 46 22.21 12.92 -4.25
CA GLY A 46 21.93 12.79 -2.81
C GLY A 46 20.45 12.93 -2.42
N ALA A 47 19.57 13.40 -3.31
CA ALA A 47 18.13 13.52 -3.06
C ALA A 47 17.35 12.22 -3.32
N ASP A 48 17.99 11.28 -4.04
CA ASP A 48 17.43 9.99 -4.45
C ASP A 48 16.39 10.11 -5.59
N ASP A 49 16.01 8.97 -6.16
CA ASP A 49 14.88 8.82 -7.09
C ASP A 49 13.83 7.94 -6.39
N LEU A 50 12.55 8.35 -6.36
CA LEU A 50 11.52 7.56 -5.69
C LEU A 50 11.28 6.20 -6.38
N HIS A 51 11.47 6.15 -7.70
CA HIS A 51 11.21 4.97 -8.53
C HIS A 51 12.42 4.03 -8.63
N ASP A 52 13.62 4.54 -8.39
CA ASP A 52 14.88 3.78 -8.37
C ASP A 52 15.72 4.15 -7.14
N ALA A 53 15.13 3.98 -5.96
CA ALA A 53 15.71 4.50 -4.72
C ALA A 53 16.95 3.72 -4.27
N ASP A 54 18.07 4.42 -4.08
CA ASP A 54 19.34 3.86 -3.62
C ASP A 54 20.00 4.63 -2.45
N GLY A 55 19.33 5.68 -1.95
CA GLY A 55 19.86 6.60 -0.94
C GLY A 55 18.87 6.93 0.19
N ILE A 56 18.61 8.23 0.41
CA ILE A 56 17.85 8.70 1.58
C ILE A 56 16.40 8.17 1.60
N LEU A 57 15.78 7.93 0.44
CA LEU A 57 14.46 7.35 0.32
C LEU A 57 14.54 5.84 0.58
N ALA A 58 15.53 5.15 0.02
CA ALA A 58 15.76 3.72 0.28
C ALA A 58 15.93 3.43 1.78
N ASP A 59 16.74 4.23 2.46
CA ASP A 59 16.95 4.16 3.91
C ASP A 59 15.65 4.44 4.69
N ALA A 60 14.86 5.43 4.26
CA ALA A 60 13.60 5.77 4.90
C ALA A 60 12.56 4.64 4.75
N MET A 61 12.47 4.07 3.54
CA MET A 61 11.60 2.95 3.24
C MET A 61 12.02 1.69 3.99
N SER A 62 13.32 1.43 4.14
CA SER A 62 13.84 0.32 4.97
C SER A 62 13.46 0.47 6.45
N ARG A 63 13.58 1.69 7.02
CA ARG A 63 13.14 1.95 8.39
C ARG A 63 11.64 1.72 8.57
N THR A 64 10.82 2.14 7.61
CA THR A 64 9.37 1.89 7.64
C THR A 64 9.06 0.41 7.49
N ALA A 65 9.77 -0.31 6.60
CA ALA A 65 9.62 -1.76 6.50
C ALA A 65 9.92 -2.47 7.82
N ALA A 66 11.01 -2.08 8.50
CA ALA A 66 11.37 -2.59 9.82
C ALA A 66 10.34 -2.25 10.91
N LEU A 67 9.74 -1.05 10.85
CA LEU A 67 8.70 -0.63 11.80
C LEU A 67 7.43 -1.50 11.69
N TYR A 68 7.02 -1.86 10.47
CA TYR A 68 5.85 -2.69 10.22
C TYR A 68 6.14 -4.20 10.27
N GLY A 69 7.42 -4.59 10.20
CA GLY A 69 7.83 -5.99 10.09
C GLY A 69 7.68 -6.57 8.68
N SER A 70 7.63 -5.73 7.64
CA SER A 70 7.56 -6.16 6.25
C SER A 70 8.95 -6.39 5.65
N ALA A 71 9.05 -7.27 4.66
CA ALA A 71 10.32 -7.52 3.96
C ALA A 71 10.78 -6.30 3.15
N ARG A 72 9.84 -5.58 2.54
CA ARG A 72 10.09 -4.34 1.81
C ARG A 72 8.93 -3.38 1.92
N CYS A 73 9.20 -2.09 1.79
CA CYS A 73 8.22 -1.02 1.73
C CYS A 73 8.55 -0.08 0.56
N TRP A 74 7.54 0.42 -0.13
CA TRP A 74 7.64 1.55 -1.06
C TRP A 74 6.79 2.71 -0.57
N TYR A 75 7.30 3.93 -0.69
CA TYR A 75 6.53 5.14 -0.47
C TYR A 75 5.77 5.53 -1.73
N LEU A 76 4.53 5.98 -1.54
CA LEU A 76 3.62 6.34 -2.62
C LEU A 76 3.19 7.80 -2.44
N VAL A 77 3.21 8.56 -3.52
CA VAL A 77 2.75 9.97 -3.58
C VAL A 77 1.47 10.15 -4.40
N GLY A 78 0.94 9.07 -4.99
CA GLY A 78 -0.35 9.00 -5.71
C GLY A 78 -1.50 8.40 -4.88
N GLY A 79 -1.31 8.26 -3.56
CA GLY A 79 -2.23 7.60 -2.64
C GLY A 79 -2.23 6.08 -2.76
N SER A 80 -3.06 5.40 -1.96
CA SER A 80 -3.22 3.93 -2.05
C SER A 80 -3.76 3.47 -3.41
N THR A 81 -4.34 4.37 -4.21
CA THR A 81 -4.77 4.07 -5.57
C THR A 81 -3.62 3.53 -6.43
N VAL A 82 -2.46 4.20 -6.45
CA VAL A 82 -1.32 3.73 -7.25
C VAL A 82 -0.77 2.41 -6.72
N GLY A 83 -0.75 2.24 -5.39
CA GLY A 83 -0.34 0.98 -4.75
C GLY A 83 -1.25 -0.19 -5.12
N LEU A 84 -2.57 0.01 -5.19
CA LEU A 84 -3.52 -1.02 -5.61
C LEU A 84 -3.39 -1.35 -7.09
N LEU A 85 -3.31 -0.33 -7.96
CA LEU A 85 -3.12 -0.54 -9.40
C LEU A 85 -1.82 -1.32 -9.68
N ALA A 86 -0.71 -0.87 -9.10
CA ALA A 86 0.60 -1.50 -9.27
C ALA A 86 0.66 -2.90 -8.66
N GLY A 87 0.21 -3.05 -7.41
CA GLY A 87 0.23 -4.33 -6.70
C GLY A 87 -0.64 -5.40 -7.35
N ILE A 88 -1.87 -5.05 -7.78
CA ILE A 88 -2.75 -5.98 -8.50
C ILE A 88 -2.13 -6.34 -9.85
N ARG A 89 -1.58 -5.37 -10.58
CA ARG A 89 -0.95 -5.62 -11.88
C ARG A 89 0.31 -6.49 -11.79
N ALA A 90 1.06 -6.40 -10.70
CA ALA A 90 2.21 -7.26 -10.42
C ALA A 90 1.78 -8.68 -10.00
N ALA A 91 0.74 -8.82 -9.18
CA ALA A 91 0.26 -10.12 -8.69
C ALA A 91 -0.57 -10.90 -9.72
N ALA A 92 -1.31 -10.21 -10.58
CA ALA A 92 -2.22 -10.77 -11.57
C ALA A 92 -1.87 -10.25 -12.99
N PRO A 93 -1.21 -11.08 -13.82
CA PRO A 93 -0.94 -10.74 -15.23
C PRO A 93 -2.22 -10.42 -16.01
N PHE A 94 -2.06 -9.77 -17.16
CA PHE A 94 -3.18 -9.40 -18.03
C PHE A 94 -4.07 -10.60 -18.38
N GLY A 95 -5.39 -10.45 -18.26
CA GLY A 95 -6.35 -11.52 -18.55
C GLY A 95 -6.49 -12.60 -17.47
N SER A 96 -5.83 -12.45 -16.31
CA SER A 96 -5.91 -13.44 -15.23
C SER A 96 -7.24 -13.41 -14.48
N GLU A 97 -7.54 -14.50 -13.78
CA GLU A 97 -8.64 -14.56 -12.81
C GLU A 97 -8.18 -14.11 -11.43
N VAL A 98 -9.02 -13.37 -10.72
CA VAL A 98 -8.76 -12.89 -9.35
C VAL A 98 -9.99 -13.07 -8.47
N LEU A 99 -9.77 -13.29 -7.17
CA LEU A 99 -10.83 -13.35 -6.18
C LEU A 99 -10.87 -12.02 -5.41
N VAL A 100 -12.00 -11.33 -5.40
CA VAL A 100 -12.08 -9.94 -4.94
C VAL A 100 -13.22 -9.74 -3.95
N ALA A 101 -12.95 -9.10 -2.82
CA ALA A 101 -14.01 -8.66 -1.91
C ALA A 101 -14.89 -7.59 -2.58
N ARG A 102 -16.22 -7.76 -2.54
CA ARG A 102 -17.16 -6.89 -3.26
C ARG A 102 -17.19 -5.46 -2.72
N ASN A 103 -16.84 -5.29 -1.45
CA ASN A 103 -16.71 -3.99 -0.78
C ASN A 103 -15.37 -3.27 -1.06
N CYS A 104 -14.61 -3.70 -2.07
CA CYS A 104 -13.35 -3.08 -2.44
C CYS A 104 -13.51 -1.64 -2.96
N HIS A 105 -12.43 -0.86 -2.86
CA HIS A 105 -12.37 0.50 -3.38
C HIS A 105 -12.41 0.53 -4.92
N LYS A 106 -12.89 1.65 -5.51
CA LYS A 106 -12.96 1.84 -6.98
C LYS A 106 -11.63 1.59 -7.73
N ALA A 107 -10.50 1.82 -7.06
CA ALA A 107 -9.17 1.54 -7.62
C ALA A 107 -8.95 0.06 -7.97
N VAL A 108 -9.55 -0.85 -7.19
CA VAL A 108 -9.52 -2.28 -7.51
C VAL A 108 -10.28 -2.53 -8.81
N TYR A 109 -11.48 -1.98 -8.96
CA TYR A 109 -12.25 -2.07 -10.21
C TYR A 109 -11.48 -1.48 -11.41
N HIS A 110 -10.78 -0.35 -11.22
CA HIS A 110 -9.92 0.21 -12.27
C HIS A 110 -8.76 -0.75 -12.63
N ALA A 111 -8.14 -1.41 -11.65
CA ALA A 111 -7.11 -2.42 -11.91
C ALA A 111 -7.68 -3.62 -12.70
N LEU A 112 -8.90 -4.07 -12.36
CA LEU A 112 -9.59 -5.13 -13.09
C LEU A 112 -9.82 -4.75 -14.55
N GLU A 113 -10.32 -3.54 -14.80
CA GLU A 113 -10.58 -3.04 -16.15
C GLU A 113 -9.29 -2.90 -16.97
N LEU A 114 -8.28 -2.21 -16.43
CA LEU A 114 -6.98 -1.98 -17.08
C LEU A 114 -6.23 -3.29 -17.34
N GLY A 115 -6.34 -4.26 -16.43
CA GLY A 115 -5.72 -5.57 -16.54
C GLY A 115 -6.54 -6.59 -17.35
N ARG A 116 -7.76 -6.25 -17.78
CA ARG A 116 -8.76 -7.18 -18.33
C ARG A 116 -8.93 -8.44 -17.47
N LEU A 117 -8.96 -8.25 -16.16
CA LEU A 117 -9.03 -9.35 -15.19
C LEU A 117 -10.46 -9.86 -15.06
N THR A 118 -10.61 -11.17 -14.91
CA THR A 118 -11.88 -11.80 -14.57
C THR A 118 -12.00 -11.89 -13.06
N ALA A 119 -12.93 -11.15 -12.47
CA ALA A 119 -13.13 -11.14 -11.02
C ALA A 119 -14.24 -12.11 -10.59
N HIS A 120 -13.90 -12.99 -9.66
CA HIS A 120 -14.85 -13.75 -8.84
C HIS A 120 -15.07 -12.97 -7.54
N TYR A 121 -16.30 -12.63 -7.23
CA TYR A 121 -16.58 -11.74 -6.10
C TYR A 121 -16.92 -12.51 -4.83
N LEU A 122 -16.26 -12.15 -3.74
CA LEU A 122 -16.66 -12.50 -2.38
C LEU A 122 -17.51 -11.35 -1.84
N THR A 123 -18.80 -11.59 -1.60
CA THR A 123 -19.66 -10.60 -0.95
C THR A 123 -19.56 -10.78 0.56
N PRO A 124 -18.98 -9.83 1.33
CA PRO A 124 -18.97 -9.94 2.78
C PRO A 124 -20.41 -9.93 3.31
N PRO A 125 -20.70 -10.66 4.41
CA PRO A 125 -22.01 -10.60 5.06
C PRO A 125 -22.28 -9.17 5.56
N VAL A 126 -23.54 -8.77 5.59
CA VAL A 126 -23.96 -7.49 6.19
C VAL A 126 -24.17 -7.69 7.70
N VAL A 127 -23.68 -6.75 8.51
CA VAL A 127 -23.98 -6.73 9.95
C VAL A 127 -25.37 -6.09 10.12
N PRO A 128 -26.40 -6.84 10.54
CA PRO A 128 -27.81 -6.39 10.44
C PRO A 128 -28.11 -5.09 11.16
N ASP A 129 -27.54 -4.92 12.36
CA ASP A 129 -27.82 -3.77 13.22
C ASP A 129 -27.25 -2.44 12.67
N PHE A 130 -26.26 -2.52 11.79
CA PHE A 130 -25.55 -1.37 11.25
C PHE A 130 -25.77 -1.18 9.75
N GLY A 131 -26.19 -2.22 9.02
CA GLY A 131 -26.37 -2.17 7.57
C GLY A 131 -25.05 -2.04 6.79
N VAL A 132 -23.92 -2.38 7.41
CA VAL A 132 -22.57 -2.26 6.84
C VAL A 132 -21.97 -3.62 6.53
N TYR A 133 -21.01 -3.67 5.61
CA TYR A 133 -20.28 -4.91 5.34
C TYR A 133 -19.46 -5.33 6.56
N GLY A 134 -19.60 -6.61 6.93
CA GLY A 134 -18.81 -7.27 7.95
C GLY A 134 -17.50 -7.85 7.40
N SER A 135 -16.90 -8.75 8.17
CA SER A 135 -15.67 -9.42 7.78
C SER A 135 -15.92 -10.48 6.69
N VAL A 136 -14.98 -10.61 5.76
CA VAL A 136 -14.95 -11.74 4.82
C VAL A 136 -14.64 -13.03 5.59
N PRO A 137 -15.51 -14.04 5.58
CA PRO A 137 -15.27 -15.29 6.29
C PRO A 137 -14.20 -16.15 5.61
N PRO A 138 -13.23 -16.73 6.35
CA PRO A 138 -12.21 -17.62 5.77
C PRO A 138 -12.81 -18.80 4.99
N ALA A 139 -13.93 -19.35 5.46
CA ALA A 139 -14.63 -20.44 4.76
C ALA A 139 -15.15 -20.04 3.37
N ALA A 140 -15.57 -18.78 3.18
CA ALA A 140 -15.99 -18.27 1.88
C ALA A 140 -14.80 -18.15 0.92
N VAL A 141 -13.63 -17.72 1.42
CA VAL A 141 -12.39 -17.69 0.64
C VAL A 141 -11.98 -19.09 0.21
N ALA A 142 -11.99 -20.07 1.13
CA ALA A 142 -11.65 -21.46 0.84
C ALA A 142 -12.54 -22.03 -0.26
N ALA A 143 -13.87 -21.91 -0.11
CA ALA A 143 -14.84 -22.41 -1.09
C ALA A 143 -14.66 -21.77 -2.47
N ALA A 144 -14.39 -20.46 -2.53
CA ALA A 144 -14.19 -19.77 -3.79
C ALA A 144 -12.86 -20.13 -4.47
N LEU A 145 -11.77 -20.32 -3.71
CA LEU A 145 -10.51 -20.80 -4.26
C LEU A 145 -10.63 -22.25 -4.78
N ASP A 146 -11.45 -23.09 -4.15
CA ASP A 146 -11.71 -24.45 -4.62
C ASP A 146 -12.58 -24.46 -5.89
N ALA A 147 -13.55 -23.55 -5.99
CA ALA A 147 -14.38 -23.37 -7.18
C ALA A 147 -13.63 -22.74 -8.36
N HIS A 148 -12.62 -21.92 -8.09
CA HIS A 148 -11.87 -21.14 -9.08
C HIS A 148 -10.36 -21.37 -8.94
N PRO A 149 -9.85 -22.57 -9.25
CA PRO A 149 -8.43 -22.92 -9.07
C PRO A 149 -7.47 -22.13 -9.98
N ALA A 150 -7.99 -21.41 -10.99
CA ALA A 150 -7.20 -20.56 -11.88
C ALA A 150 -6.91 -19.16 -11.31
N VAL A 151 -7.50 -18.81 -10.15
CA VAL A 151 -7.28 -17.52 -9.49
C VAL A 151 -5.79 -17.29 -9.22
N ARG A 152 -5.29 -16.13 -9.62
CA ARG A 152 -3.89 -15.72 -9.48
C ARG A 152 -3.60 -14.85 -8.28
N CYS A 153 -4.63 -14.22 -7.69
CA CYS A 153 -4.49 -13.35 -6.53
C CYS A 153 -5.83 -13.22 -5.79
N VAL A 154 -5.78 -13.18 -4.46
CA VAL A 154 -6.92 -12.82 -3.61
C VAL A 154 -6.74 -11.37 -3.15
N ILE A 155 -7.77 -10.53 -3.35
CA ILE A 155 -7.74 -9.09 -3.06
C ILE A 155 -8.86 -8.76 -2.07
N LEU A 156 -8.50 -8.37 -0.85
CA LEU A 156 -9.45 -8.04 0.21
C LEU A 156 -9.26 -6.61 0.71
N THR A 157 -10.32 -6.03 1.28
CA THR A 157 -10.25 -4.78 2.04
C THR A 157 -10.37 -5.10 3.52
N SER A 158 -9.37 -4.74 4.31
CA SER A 158 -9.37 -4.92 5.76
C SER A 158 -8.42 -3.92 6.41
N PRO A 159 -8.87 -3.08 7.35
CA PRO A 159 -10.26 -3.00 7.83
C PRO A 159 -11.21 -2.43 6.77
N THR A 160 -12.51 -2.62 6.95
CA THR A 160 -13.52 -1.84 6.23
C THR A 160 -13.46 -0.36 6.64
N TYR A 161 -14.21 0.50 5.94
CA TYR A 161 -14.30 1.92 6.28
C TYR A 161 -14.79 2.13 7.73
N GLU A 162 -15.63 1.22 8.21
CA GLU A 162 -16.23 1.21 9.53
C GLU A 162 -15.32 0.56 10.60
N GLY A 163 -14.15 0.06 10.21
CA GLY A 163 -13.19 -0.55 11.14
C GLY A 163 -13.36 -2.07 11.34
N VAL A 164 -14.18 -2.75 10.53
CA VAL A 164 -14.35 -4.21 10.65
C VAL A 164 -13.12 -4.91 10.06
N GLN A 165 -12.46 -5.74 10.86
CA GLN A 165 -11.29 -6.53 10.44
C GLN A 165 -11.69 -7.96 10.04
N SER A 166 -11.10 -8.46 8.97
CA SER A 166 -11.14 -9.88 8.62
C SER A 166 -10.08 -10.68 9.37
N ASP A 167 -10.31 -11.99 9.52
CA ASP A 167 -9.26 -12.92 9.99
C ASP A 167 -8.24 -13.16 8.87
N LEU A 168 -7.37 -12.17 8.68
CA LEU A 168 -6.38 -12.16 7.60
C LEU A 168 -5.34 -13.27 7.76
N LYS A 169 -5.06 -13.73 8.99
CA LYS A 169 -4.09 -14.80 9.22
C LYS A 169 -4.62 -16.13 8.67
N ALA A 170 -5.85 -16.49 9.03
CA ALA A 170 -6.48 -17.69 8.49
C ALA A 170 -6.64 -17.63 6.97
N ILE A 171 -6.99 -16.45 6.44
CA ILE A 171 -7.11 -16.23 4.99
C ILE A 171 -5.76 -16.36 4.28
N ALA A 172 -4.70 -15.75 4.81
CA ALA A 172 -3.35 -15.86 4.25
C ALA A 172 -2.91 -17.33 4.18
N ASP A 173 -3.10 -18.09 5.27
CA ASP A 173 -2.78 -19.51 5.31
C ASP A 173 -3.54 -20.31 4.25
N LEU A 174 -4.83 -20.03 4.04
CA LEU A 174 -5.66 -20.67 3.01
C LEU A 174 -5.20 -20.35 1.58
N CYS A 175 -4.82 -19.10 1.32
CA CYS A 175 -4.30 -18.66 0.03
C CYS A 175 -2.94 -19.33 -0.24
N HIS A 176 -2.06 -19.32 0.75
CA HIS A 176 -0.72 -19.87 0.69
C HIS A 176 -0.71 -21.39 0.48
N ALA A 177 -1.64 -22.12 1.11
CA ALA A 177 -1.83 -23.56 0.89
C ALA A 177 -2.20 -23.91 -0.57
N ARG A 178 -2.71 -22.94 -1.34
CA ARG A 178 -3.05 -23.08 -2.77
C ARG A 178 -2.05 -22.37 -3.69
N GLY A 179 -0.96 -21.84 -3.15
CA GLY A 179 0.04 -21.11 -3.92
C GLY A 179 -0.45 -19.77 -4.47
N VAL A 180 -1.52 -19.20 -3.91
CA VAL A 180 -2.09 -17.92 -4.33
C VAL A 180 -1.67 -16.83 -3.34
N PRO A 181 -1.15 -15.68 -3.80
CA PRO A 181 -0.84 -14.55 -2.93
C PRO A 181 -2.09 -13.82 -2.45
N LEU A 182 -1.99 -13.23 -1.26
CA LEU A 182 -3.00 -12.35 -0.67
C LEU A 182 -2.55 -10.89 -0.75
N LEU A 183 -3.34 -10.05 -1.43
CA LEU A 183 -3.21 -8.60 -1.43
C LEU A 183 -4.30 -8.00 -0.54
N VAL A 184 -3.90 -7.14 0.40
CA VAL A 184 -4.85 -6.44 1.29
C VAL A 184 -4.79 -4.93 1.07
N ASP A 185 -5.95 -4.37 0.72
CA ASP A 185 -6.23 -2.95 0.84
C ASP A 185 -6.48 -2.62 2.32
N GLU A 186 -5.41 -2.19 2.99
CA GLU A 186 -5.39 -1.71 4.37
C GLU A 186 -5.35 -0.18 4.42
N ALA A 187 -6.01 0.50 3.46
CA ALA A 187 -5.97 1.96 3.37
C ALA A 187 -6.39 2.65 4.69
N HIS A 188 -7.35 2.11 5.42
CA HIS A 188 -7.80 2.64 6.72
C HIS A 188 -7.09 2.01 7.93
N GLY A 189 -6.06 1.20 7.72
CA GLY A 189 -5.38 0.44 8.77
C GLY A 189 -3.91 0.79 8.98
N ALA A 190 -3.42 1.92 8.47
CA ALA A 190 -2.00 2.31 8.62
C ALA A 190 -1.54 2.39 10.09
N HIS A 191 -2.46 2.61 11.02
CA HIS A 191 -2.20 2.65 12.46
C HIS A 191 -2.12 1.26 13.13
N TYR A 192 -2.32 0.15 12.41
CA TYR A 192 -2.08 -1.22 12.91
C TYR A 192 -0.60 -1.61 12.77
N LEU A 193 0.28 -0.83 13.39
CA LEU A 193 1.71 -1.15 13.50
C LEU A 193 2.02 -1.79 14.85
N PRO A 194 3.07 -2.63 14.97
CA PRO A 194 3.44 -3.31 16.22
C PRO A 194 3.55 -2.38 17.44
N LEU A 195 4.04 -1.16 17.24
CA LEU A 195 4.17 -0.16 18.32
C LEU A 195 2.81 0.29 18.89
N ALA A 196 1.72 0.17 18.12
CA ALA A 196 0.38 0.58 18.52
C ALA A 196 -0.39 -0.54 19.25
N GLU A 197 0.16 -1.77 19.30
CA GLU A 197 -0.48 -2.91 19.97
C GLU A 197 -0.77 -2.66 21.46
N PRO A 198 0.16 -2.06 22.26
CA PRO A 198 -0.12 -1.71 23.65
C PRO A 198 -1.25 -0.69 23.83
N CYS A 199 -1.56 0.09 22.78
CA CYS A 199 -2.65 1.06 22.76
C CYS A 199 -3.99 0.44 22.33
N GLY A 200 -4.05 -0.88 22.09
CA GLY A 200 -5.26 -1.60 21.69
C GLY A 200 -5.46 -1.76 20.19
N TRP A 201 -4.60 -1.18 19.37
CA TRP A 201 -4.62 -1.36 17.91
C TRP A 201 -3.91 -2.66 17.54
N ARG A 202 -4.64 -3.76 17.61
CA ARG A 202 -4.17 -5.11 17.29
C ARG A 202 -4.59 -5.50 15.88
N GLY A 203 -3.81 -6.37 15.26
CA GLY A 203 -4.03 -6.84 13.89
C GLY A 203 -2.98 -6.28 12.95
N GLY A 204 -3.40 -5.96 11.73
CA GLY A 204 -2.51 -5.50 10.67
C GLY A 204 -2.27 -6.61 9.64
N ALA A 205 -2.51 -6.27 8.37
CA ALA A 205 -2.36 -7.20 7.27
C ALA A 205 -0.90 -7.66 7.08
N VAL A 206 0.07 -6.79 7.40
CA VAL A 206 1.50 -7.13 7.36
C VAL A 206 1.81 -8.25 8.35
N ALA A 207 1.43 -8.08 9.62
CA ALA A 207 1.65 -9.07 10.67
C ALA A 207 0.84 -10.36 10.45
N ALA A 208 -0.31 -10.26 9.79
CA ALA A 208 -1.14 -11.40 9.42
C ALA A 208 -0.55 -12.26 8.28
N GLY A 209 0.49 -11.78 7.60
CA GLY A 209 1.17 -12.54 6.54
C GLY A 209 0.58 -12.34 5.13
N ALA A 210 -0.17 -11.26 4.89
CA ALA A 210 -0.53 -10.86 3.53
C ALA A 210 0.74 -10.54 2.72
N ASP A 211 0.79 -10.96 1.46
CA ASP A 211 1.98 -10.83 0.60
C ASP A 211 2.16 -9.40 0.08
N LEU A 212 1.07 -8.69 -0.22
CA LEU A 212 1.08 -7.25 -0.48
C LEU A 212 0.07 -6.51 0.39
N VAL A 213 0.47 -5.37 0.96
CA VAL A 213 -0.40 -4.55 1.81
C VAL A 213 -0.29 -3.09 1.39
N VAL A 214 -1.42 -2.48 1.03
CA VAL A 214 -1.49 -1.06 0.67
C VAL A 214 -2.11 -0.27 1.81
N GLN A 215 -1.41 0.74 2.33
CA GLN A 215 -1.89 1.57 3.44
C GLN A 215 -1.94 3.05 3.03
N SER A 216 -2.98 3.79 3.43
CA SER A 216 -3.02 5.25 3.26
C SER A 216 -2.54 5.90 4.55
N ALA A 217 -1.27 6.29 4.60
CA ALA A 217 -0.70 6.99 5.75
C ALA A 217 -1.55 8.22 6.11
N HIS A 218 -1.92 9.04 5.13
CA HIS A 218 -2.71 10.26 5.34
C HIS A 218 -4.12 10.08 5.91
N LYS A 219 -4.66 8.86 5.94
CA LYS A 219 -6.02 8.62 6.48
C LYS A 219 -6.02 8.43 7.98
N THR A 220 -5.04 7.69 8.51
CA THR A 220 -5.04 7.27 9.92
C THR A 220 -3.73 7.58 10.66
N LEU A 221 -2.76 8.20 9.98
CA LEU A 221 -1.53 8.72 10.54
C LEU A 221 -1.38 10.20 10.17
N PRO A 222 -0.56 10.97 10.92
CA PRO A 222 -0.37 12.40 10.67
C PRO A 222 0.53 12.62 9.43
N SER A 223 -0.04 12.50 8.24
CA SER A 223 0.65 12.66 6.96
C SER A 223 -0.18 13.43 5.94
N LEU A 224 0.47 14.05 4.95
CA LEU A 224 -0.19 14.83 3.90
C LEU A 224 -1.00 13.93 2.96
N THR A 225 -2.13 14.44 2.47
CA THR A 225 -2.96 13.76 1.45
C THR A 225 -2.11 13.24 0.29
N GLN A 226 -2.51 12.10 -0.27
CA GLN A 226 -1.80 11.31 -1.29
C GLN A 226 -0.59 10.51 -0.79
N THR A 227 -0.13 10.68 0.45
CA THR A 227 0.91 9.78 0.99
C THR A 227 0.34 8.40 1.35
N ALA A 228 1.01 7.36 0.90
CA ALA A 228 0.64 5.97 1.16
C ALA A 228 1.89 5.08 1.17
N TRP A 229 1.73 3.82 1.58
CA TRP A 229 2.76 2.81 1.57
C TRP A 229 2.28 1.55 0.85
N LEU A 230 3.21 0.85 0.21
CA LEU A 230 3.03 -0.51 -0.27
C LEU A 230 4.05 -1.39 0.44
N HIS A 231 3.59 -2.34 1.24
CA HIS A 231 4.44 -3.34 1.89
C HIS A 231 4.44 -4.63 1.08
N LEU A 232 5.60 -5.26 0.97
CA LEU A 232 5.78 -6.62 0.45
C LEU A 232 6.26 -7.53 1.57
N ASN A 233 5.64 -8.70 1.63
CA ASN A 233 6.02 -9.81 2.49
C ASN A 233 6.25 -11.07 1.66
N GLY A 234 7.10 -11.96 2.18
CA GLY A 234 7.37 -13.25 1.56
C GLY A 234 7.99 -13.11 0.16
N THR A 235 7.77 -14.12 -0.68
CA THR A 235 8.43 -14.27 -2.00
C THR A 235 7.47 -14.65 -3.12
N ARG A 236 6.15 -14.66 -2.88
CA ARG A 236 5.15 -15.06 -3.89
C ARG A 236 4.93 -14.02 -4.99
N ILE A 237 5.29 -12.77 -4.72
CA ILE A 237 5.23 -11.67 -5.67
C ILE A 237 6.64 -11.13 -5.83
N ASP A 238 7.09 -11.04 -7.08
CA ASP A 238 8.41 -10.54 -7.42
C ASP A 238 8.49 -9.02 -7.16
N PRO A 239 9.42 -8.54 -6.30
CA PRO A 239 9.59 -7.11 -6.06
C PRO A 239 9.89 -6.33 -7.35
N ALA A 240 10.63 -6.90 -8.31
CA ALA A 240 10.94 -6.23 -9.58
C ALA A 240 9.68 -6.01 -10.43
N ALA A 241 8.71 -6.93 -10.35
CA ALA A 241 7.43 -6.76 -11.00
C ALA A 241 6.63 -5.61 -10.36
N VAL A 242 6.68 -5.47 -9.03
CA VAL A 242 6.04 -4.37 -8.29
C VAL A 242 6.64 -3.03 -8.68
N GLU A 243 7.96 -2.89 -8.63
CA GLU A 243 8.69 -1.67 -9.03
C GLU A 243 8.32 -1.25 -10.44
N ARG A 244 8.40 -2.19 -11.39
CA ARG A 244 8.02 -1.92 -12.79
C ARG A 244 6.57 -1.40 -12.90
N GLN A 245 5.66 -1.82 -12.04
CA GLN A 245 4.28 -1.33 -12.09
C GLN A 245 4.11 0.00 -11.35
N LEU A 246 4.90 0.27 -10.31
CA LEU A 246 4.95 1.58 -9.67
C LEU A 246 5.46 2.66 -10.64
N ASP A 247 6.35 2.33 -11.57
CA ASP A 247 6.79 3.27 -12.62
C ASP A 247 5.70 3.61 -13.64
N VAL A 248 4.66 2.79 -13.72
CA VAL A 248 3.55 2.96 -14.67
C VAL A 248 2.40 3.78 -14.08
N PHE A 249 2.19 3.73 -12.76
CA PHE A 249 1.00 4.29 -12.08
C PHE A 249 1.36 5.35 -11.04
#